data_AF-A0AAW6CTK1-F1
#
_entry.id   AF-A0AAW6CTK1-F1
#
_cell.length_a   1.000
_cell.length_b   1.000
_cell.length_c   1.000
_cell.angle_alpha   90.00
_cell.angle_beta   90.00
_cell.angle_gamma   90.00
#
_symmetry.space_group_name_H-M   'P 1'
#
loop_
_entity.id
_entity.type
_entity.pdbx_description
1 polymer ?
#
loop_
_entity_poly.entity_id
_entity_poly.type
_entity_poly.pdbx_seq_one_letter_code
_entity_poly.pdbx_strand_id
1 'polypeptide(L)'
;TVGHVRMDFGSSGKGFYHTWWPHNGEQFNTPEFKEALQQFVDAMRTDGPLRDLPSMDRFCRQNGGAITEDGLSYGYLAEMGSYRFCLRCTTSPGEYQCYLYCYDLRQQTLDRPVGRVSFANGEHMEFTAPQDYLRTIREELPTKDGTGFLFETLTDAPAVRKAVDDMVYDLYGEENPRPLEDYVSRQGPEMGGQQM
;
A
#
# COMPACT_ATOMS: atom_id res chain seq x y z
N THR A 1 2.99 -8.49 3.21
CA THR A 1 2.42 -8.29 4.56
C THR A 1 3.50 -8.47 5.60
N VAL A 2 3.60 -7.61 6.62
CA VAL A 2 4.60 -7.74 7.70
C VAL A 2 4.16 -8.79 8.71
N GLY A 3 2.90 -8.74 9.11
CA GLY A 3 2.28 -9.66 10.05
C GLY A 3 0.94 -9.11 10.52
N HIS A 4 0.40 -9.70 11.57
CA HIS A 4 -0.81 -9.18 12.20
C HIS A 4 -0.79 -9.35 13.71
N VAL A 5 -1.46 -8.43 14.41
CA VAL A 5 -1.72 -8.53 15.84
C VAL A 5 -3.17 -8.95 16.05
N ARG A 6 -3.37 -9.96 16.87
CA ARG A 6 -4.68 -10.31 17.40
C ARG A 6 -4.80 -9.75 18.81
N MET A 7 -5.93 -9.11 19.14
CA MET A 7 -6.15 -8.51 20.46
C MET A 7 -7.50 -8.91 21.05
N ASP A 8 -7.56 -8.98 22.38
CA ASP A 8 -8.75 -9.33 23.16
C ASP A 8 -8.84 -8.47 24.43
N PHE A 9 -10.04 -8.03 24.81
CA PHE A 9 -10.28 -7.28 26.05
C PHE A 9 -10.56 -8.17 27.27
N GLY A 10 -10.58 -9.49 27.09
CA GLY A 10 -10.88 -10.50 28.09
C GLY A 10 -12.33 -10.47 28.56
N SER A 11 -12.68 -11.39 29.47
CA SER A 11 -14.04 -11.54 29.99
C SER A 11 -14.59 -10.31 30.72
N SER A 12 -13.71 -9.45 31.24
CA SER A 12 -14.10 -8.18 31.89
C SER A 12 -14.36 -7.04 30.90
N GLY A 13 -13.96 -7.19 29.64
CA GLY A 13 -14.01 -6.13 28.63
C GLY A 13 -13.05 -4.96 28.87
N LYS A 14 -12.17 -5.05 29.88
CA LYS A 14 -11.23 -3.99 30.30
C LYS A 14 -9.75 -4.39 30.21
N GLY A 15 -9.46 -5.67 29.95
CA GLY A 15 -8.10 -6.16 29.74
C GLY A 15 -7.56 -5.71 28.39
N PHE A 16 -6.28 -5.98 28.11
CA PHE A 16 -5.73 -5.80 26.76
C PHE A 16 -4.69 -6.89 26.51
N TYR A 17 -5.16 -8.00 25.99
CA TYR A 17 -4.34 -9.15 25.63
C TYR A 17 -4.05 -9.08 24.15
N HIS A 18 -2.83 -9.43 23.76
CA HIS A 18 -2.44 -9.39 22.35
C HIS A 18 -1.44 -10.49 22.03
N THR A 19 -1.43 -10.89 20.77
CA THR A 19 -0.47 -11.87 20.23
C THR A 19 -0.05 -11.41 18.84
N TRP A 20 1.25 -11.33 18.62
CA TRP A 20 1.85 -11.03 17.32
C TRP A 20 1.99 -12.31 16.50
N TRP A 21 1.58 -12.23 15.24
CA TRP A 21 1.73 -13.30 14.25
C TRP A 21 2.60 -12.78 13.10
N PRO A 22 3.88 -13.15 13.05
CA PRO A 22 4.78 -12.71 11.99
C PRO A 22 4.42 -13.37 10.67
N HIS A 23 4.54 -12.63 9.57
CA HIS A 23 4.51 -13.19 8.23
C HIS A 23 5.93 -13.11 7.61
N ASN A 24 6.16 -13.84 6.52
CA ASN A 24 7.42 -13.77 5.75
C ASN A 24 8.70 -13.98 6.59
N GLY A 25 8.65 -14.90 7.56
CA GLY A 25 9.82 -15.25 8.37
C GLY A 25 10.38 -14.10 9.22
N GLU A 26 9.54 -13.15 9.65
CA GLU A 26 9.91 -11.93 10.40
C GLU A 26 10.81 -10.93 9.67
N GLN A 27 11.11 -11.14 8.38
CA GLN A 27 12.08 -10.31 7.65
C GLN A 27 11.72 -8.82 7.62
N PHE A 28 10.43 -8.50 7.75
CA PHE A 28 9.91 -7.13 7.75
C PHE A 28 9.57 -6.60 9.16
N ASN A 29 9.82 -7.37 10.22
CA ASN A 29 9.62 -6.97 11.61
C ASN A 29 10.80 -6.10 12.11
N THR A 30 11.09 -5.03 11.36
CA THR A 30 12.23 -4.14 11.59
C THR A 30 12.00 -3.25 12.82
N PRO A 31 13.06 -2.65 13.40
CA PRO A 31 12.91 -1.66 14.47
C PRO A 31 12.04 -0.46 14.06
N GLU A 32 12.21 0.03 12.83
CA GLU A 32 11.39 1.08 12.23
C GLU A 32 9.90 0.70 12.24
N PHE A 33 9.57 -0.53 11.80
CA PHE A 33 8.20 -1.03 11.83
C PHE A 33 7.65 -1.11 13.25
N LYS A 34 8.44 -1.63 14.21
CA LYS A 34 8.01 -1.77 15.60
C LYS A 34 7.69 -0.43 16.25
N GLU A 35 8.47 0.61 15.93
CA GLU A 35 8.21 1.97 16.39
C GLU A 35 6.91 2.52 15.80
N ALA A 36 6.69 2.37 14.49
CA ALA A 36 5.44 2.79 13.84
C ALA A 36 4.21 2.04 14.41
N LEU A 37 4.34 0.73 14.63
CA LEU A 37 3.28 -0.09 15.24
C LEU A 37 2.97 0.37 16.67
N GLN A 38 4.00 0.66 17.47
CA GLN A 38 3.83 1.13 18.84
C GLN A 38 3.08 2.47 18.87
N GLN A 39 3.52 3.44 18.06
CA GLN A 39 2.86 4.73 17.95
C GLN A 39 1.39 4.60 17.50
N PHE A 40 1.11 3.73 16.52
CA PHE A 40 -0.25 3.47 16.07
C PHE A 40 -1.13 2.91 17.18
N VAL A 41 -0.65 1.88 17.89
CA VAL A 41 -1.39 1.25 18.99
C VAL A 41 -1.61 2.24 20.13
N ASP A 42 -0.61 3.03 20.50
CA ASP A 42 -0.74 4.02 21.58
C ASP A 42 -1.77 5.11 21.25
N ALA A 43 -1.80 5.60 20.01
CA ALA A 43 -2.82 6.53 19.55
C ALA A 43 -4.22 5.90 19.61
N MET A 44 -4.37 4.66 19.11
CA MET A 44 -5.64 3.94 19.14
C MET A 44 -6.12 3.56 20.54
N ARG A 45 -5.21 3.46 21.52
CA ARG A 45 -5.56 3.24 22.94
C ARG A 45 -5.95 4.52 23.65
N THR A 46 -5.42 5.66 23.22
CA THR A 46 -5.68 6.97 23.82
C THR A 46 -6.98 7.57 23.29
N ASP A 47 -7.12 7.66 21.97
CA ASP A 47 -8.20 8.37 21.29
C ASP A 47 -9.08 7.46 20.41
N GLY A 48 -8.72 6.17 20.32
CA GLY A 48 -9.36 5.21 19.41
C GLY A 48 -10.09 4.05 20.09
N PRO A 49 -10.40 2.99 19.32
CA PRO A 49 -11.21 1.88 19.78
C PRO A 49 -10.45 0.87 20.66
N LEU A 50 -9.14 1.00 20.88
CA LEU A 50 -8.32 -0.03 21.54
C LEU A 50 -8.21 0.13 23.06
N ARG A 51 -8.98 1.02 23.66
CA ARG A 51 -8.97 1.27 25.11
C ARG A 51 -9.62 0.14 25.91
N ASP A 52 -10.89 -0.16 25.61
CA ASP A 52 -11.72 -1.19 26.22
C ASP A 52 -12.94 -1.48 25.31
N LEU A 53 -13.66 -2.57 25.57
CA LEU A 53 -14.78 -2.99 24.71
C LEU A 53 -15.91 -1.95 24.64
N PRO A 54 -16.33 -1.28 25.75
CA PRO A 54 -17.32 -0.21 25.67
C PRO A 54 -16.86 1.00 24.84
N SER A 55 -15.58 1.38 24.94
CA SER A 55 -15.00 2.46 24.13
C SER A 55 -14.96 2.07 22.66
N MET A 56 -14.62 0.81 22.35
CA MET A 56 -14.67 0.27 20.99
C MET A 56 -16.09 0.37 20.40
N ASP A 57 -17.11 -0.14 21.10
CA ASP A 57 -18.50 -0.10 20.61
C ASP A 57 -18.95 1.34 20.32
N ARG A 58 -18.65 2.27 21.25
CA ARG A 58 -18.97 3.69 21.06
C ARG A 58 -18.24 4.29 19.86
N PHE A 59 -16.92 4.07 19.76
CA PHE A 59 -16.10 4.56 18.67
C PHE A 59 -16.63 4.05 17.32
N CYS A 60 -16.93 2.77 17.23
CA CYS A 60 -17.44 2.13 16.02
C CYS A 60 -18.80 2.67 15.57
N ARG A 61 -19.74 2.86 16.49
CA ARG A 61 -21.04 3.45 16.17
C ARG A 61 -20.95 4.91 15.71
N GLN A 62 -19.96 5.67 16.20
CA GLN A 62 -19.82 7.09 15.92
C GLN A 62 -19.01 7.40 14.66
N ASN A 63 -18.02 6.56 14.33
CA ASN A 63 -17.07 6.82 13.24
C ASN A 63 -17.36 6.02 11.96
N GLY A 64 -18.40 5.16 11.96
CA GLY A 64 -18.76 4.34 10.80
C GLY A 64 -17.75 3.21 10.55
N GLY A 65 -17.68 2.73 9.31
CA GLY A 65 -16.76 1.65 8.92
C GLY A 65 -17.31 0.24 9.11
N ALA A 66 -18.62 0.06 9.24
CA ALA A 66 -19.24 -1.27 9.28
C ALA A 66 -18.87 -2.07 8.02
N ILE A 67 -18.31 -3.26 8.20
CA ILE A 67 -17.90 -4.18 7.14
C ILE A 67 -19.01 -5.20 6.86
N THR A 68 -19.72 -5.61 7.90
CA THR A 68 -20.73 -6.66 7.86
C THR A 68 -22.13 -6.06 8.03
N GLU A 69 -23.12 -6.63 7.34
CA GLU A 69 -24.53 -6.18 7.42
C GLU A 69 -25.12 -6.33 8.83
N ASP A 70 -24.57 -7.23 9.65
CA ASP A 70 -24.93 -7.39 11.06
C ASP A 70 -24.47 -6.23 11.96
N GLY A 71 -23.64 -5.31 11.44
CA GLY A 71 -23.12 -4.15 12.17
C GLY A 71 -22.21 -4.51 13.33
N LEU A 72 -21.65 -5.73 13.36
CA LEU A 72 -20.80 -6.20 14.46
C LEU A 72 -19.31 -6.04 14.17
N SER A 73 -18.92 -6.02 12.89
CA SER A 73 -17.53 -5.85 12.45
C SER A 73 -17.31 -4.49 11.80
N TYR A 74 -16.26 -3.81 12.22
CA TYR A 74 -15.87 -2.48 11.74
C TYR A 74 -14.43 -2.48 11.25
N GLY A 75 -14.13 -1.67 10.24
CA GLY A 75 -12.83 -1.57 9.59
C GLY A 75 -12.30 -0.15 9.56
N TYR A 76 -11.02 0.01 9.91
CA TYR A 76 -10.30 1.26 9.83
C TYR A 76 -8.96 1.07 9.12
N LEU A 77 -8.58 2.07 8.35
CA LEU A 77 -7.32 2.13 7.63
C LEU A 77 -6.54 3.34 8.11
N ALA A 78 -5.26 3.13 8.41
CA ALA A 78 -4.33 4.20 8.71
C ALA A 78 -2.99 3.94 8.02
N GLU A 79 -2.35 5.01 7.57
CA GLU A 79 -1.03 4.96 6.96
C GLU A 79 -0.07 5.81 7.79
N MET A 80 1.08 5.25 8.14
CA MET A 80 2.13 5.93 8.91
C MET A 80 3.48 5.65 8.25
N GLY A 81 4.04 6.66 7.60
CA GLY A 81 5.26 6.53 6.82
C GLY A 81 5.10 5.49 5.70
N SER A 82 5.95 4.47 5.70
CA SER A 82 5.90 3.37 4.72
C SER A 82 4.99 2.21 5.12
N TYR A 83 4.15 2.35 6.14
CA TYR A 83 3.34 1.26 6.67
C TYR A 83 1.84 1.56 6.60
N ARG A 84 1.05 0.54 6.31
CA ARG A 84 -0.42 0.56 6.35
C ARG A 84 -0.93 -0.40 7.41
N PHE A 85 -1.83 0.11 8.24
CA PHE A 85 -2.46 -0.56 9.36
C PHE A 85 -3.96 -0.72 9.07
N CYS A 86 -4.41 -1.96 8.93
CA CYS A 86 -5.83 -2.29 8.72
C CYS A 86 -6.37 -2.89 10.02
N LEU A 87 -7.17 -2.10 10.73
CA LEU A 87 -7.77 -2.47 12.00
C LEU A 87 -9.20 -3.00 11.76
N ARG A 88 -9.47 -4.22 12.19
CA ARG A 88 -10.81 -4.78 12.27
C ARG A 88 -11.24 -4.90 13.72
N CYS A 89 -12.37 -4.32 14.07
CA CYS A 89 -12.98 -4.38 15.39
C CYS A 89 -14.25 -5.20 15.35
N THR A 90 -14.42 -6.15 16.27
CA THR A 90 -15.65 -6.92 16.46
C THR A 90 -16.22 -6.58 17.83
N THR A 91 -17.37 -5.90 17.85
CA THR A 91 -17.98 -5.37 19.08
C THR A 91 -18.74 -6.42 19.90
N SER A 92 -18.76 -7.67 19.43
CA SER A 92 -19.44 -8.78 20.10
C SER A 92 -18.59 -9.40 21.22
N PRO A 93 -19.12 -9.54 22.45
CA PRO A 93 -18.45 -10.25 23.54
C PRO A 93 -18.21 -11.73 23.20
N GLY A 94 -17.04 -12.27 23.57
CA GLY A 94 -16.71 -13.70 23.42
C GLY A 94 -16.07 -14.09 22.08
N GLU A 95 -16.08 -13.19 21.09
CA GLU A 95 -15.25 -13.29 19.88
C GLU A 95 -13.94 -12.52 20.06
N TYR A 96 -12.92 -12.80 19.24
CA TYR A 96 -11.70 -11.99 19.27
C TYR A 96 -12.00 -10.59 18.75
N GLN A 97 -11.93 -9.60 19.64
CA GLN A 97 -12.53 -8.30 19.37
C GLN A 97 -11.69 -7.42 18.45
N CYS A 98 -10.43 -7.76 18.19
CA CYS A 98 -9.59 -6.94 17.33
C CYS A 98 -8.53 -7.71 16.54
N TYR A 99 -8.41 -7.37 15.26
CA TYR A 99 -7.35 -7.80 14.35
C TYR A 99 -6.69 -6.58 13.71
N LEU A 100 -5.37 -6.46 13.83
CA LEU A 100 -4.60 -5.41 13.20
C LEU A 100 -3.63 -6.02 12.19
N TYR A 101 -3.95 -5.87 10.90
CA TYR A 101 -3.06 -6.30 9.82
C TYR A 101 -2.07 -5.20 9.47
N CYS A 102 -0.80 -5.57 9.39
CA CYS A 102 0.30 -4.64 9.16
C CYS A 102 0.95 -4.92 7.81
N TYR A 103 1.02 -3.90 6.97
CA TYR A 103 1.61 -3.97 5.63
C TYR A 103 2.75 -2.98 5.50
N ASP A 104 3.80 -3.40 4.82
CA ASP A 104 4.84 -2.51 4.32
C ASP A 104 4.42 -2.09 2.91
N LEU A 105 4.14 -0.80 2.72
CA LEU A 105 3.72 -0.24 1.44
C LEU A 105 4.82 -0.39 0.38
N ARG A 106 6.10 -0.46 0.77
CA ARG A 106 7.21 -0.72 -0.15
C ARG A 106 7.05 -2.10 -0.77
N GLN A 107 6.59 -3.08 0.00
CA GLN A 107 6.28 -4.43 -0.50
C GLN A 107 5.03 -4.44 -1.39
N GLN A 108 3.99 -3.68 -1.05
CA GLN A 108 2.80 -3.58 -1.90
C GLN A 108 3.09 -2.82 -3.21
N THR A 109 4.06 -1.92 -3.22
CA THR A 109 4.49 -1.20 -4.42
C THR A 109 5.30 -2.11 -5.35
N LEU A 110 6.00 -3.12 -4.83
CA LEU A 110 6.72 -4.11 -5.65
C LEU A 110 5.79 -5.02 -6.47
N ASP A 111 4.55 -5.24 -6.03
CA ASP A 111 3.53 -5.99 -6.79
C ASP A 111 2.76 -5.11 -7.80
N ARG A 112 2.94 -3.78 -7.77
CA ARG A 112 2.35 -2.91 -8.81
C ARG A 112 3.23 -2.96 -10.05
N PRO A 113 2.67 -3.21 -11.23
CA PRO A 113 3.45 -3.16 -12.45
C PRO A 113 4.01 -1.74 -12.62
N VAL A 114 5.30 -1.65 -12.91
CA VAL A 114 5.99 -0.40 -13.22
C VAL A 114 5.73 0.04 -14.66
N GLY A 115 5.36 -0.91 -15.51
CA GLY A 115 4.91 -0.65 -16.87
C GLY A 115 4.45 -1.93 -17.54
N ARG A 116 3.83 -1.76 -18.70
CA ARG A 116 3.36 -2.85 -19.54
C ARG A 116 3.69 -2.58 -21.00
N VAL A 117 3.78 -3.65 -21.79
CA VAL A 117 3.99 -3.58 -23.23
C VAL A 117 3.00 -4.47 -23.96
N SER A 118 2.72 -4.15 -25.21
CA SER A 118 1.86 -4.94 -26.08
C SER A 118 2.33 -4.89 -27.54
N PHE A 119 1.98 -5.91 -28.32
CA PHE A 119 2.36 -6.07 -29.72
C PHE A 119 1.14 -6.26 -30.62
N ALA A 120 1.30 -6.06 -31.94
CA ALA A 120 0.21 -6.23 -32.90
C ALA A 120 -0.31 -7.67 -33.00
N ASN A 121 0.49 -8.66 -32.60
CA ASN A 121 0.08 -10.08 -32.57
C ASN A 121 -0.85 -10.41 -31.38
N GLY A 122 -1.11 -9.46 -30.47
CA GLY A 122 -1.95 -9.63 -29.28
C GLY A 122 -1.19 -10.04 -28.01
N GLU A 123 0.13 -10.24 -28.09
CA GLU A 123 0.97 -10.49 -26.92
C GLU A 123 1.07 -9.23 -26.05
N HIS A 124 1.00 -9.41 -24.73
CA HIS A 124 1.22 -8.35 -23.76
C HIS A 124 1.97 -8.88 -22.54
N MET A 125 2.76 -8.01 -21.91
CA MET A 125 3.53 -8.32 -20.71
C MET A 125 3.44 -7.17 -19.72
N GLU A 126 3.32 -7.51 -18.43
CA GLU A 126 3.42 -6.56 -17.33
C GLU A 126 4.72 -6.79 -16.57
N PHE A 127 5.38 -5.70 -16.19
CA PHE A 127 6.67 -5.74 -15.51
C PHE A 127 6.54 -5.14 -14.13
N THR A 128 7.05 -5.81 -13.11
CA THR A 128 7.20 -5.28 -11.74
C THR A 128 8.62 -4.76 -11.49
N ALA A 129 9.61 -5.27 -12.22
CA ALA A 129 11.00 -4.82 -12.14
C ALA A 129 11.30 -3.70 -13.16
N PRO A 130 11.71 -2.49 -12.72
CA PRO A 130 12.05 -1.38 -13.63
C PRO A 130 13.12 -1.71 -14.67
N GLN A 131 14.12 -2.51 -14.29
CA GLN A 131 15.23 -2.83 -15.19
C GLN A 131 14.79 -3.71 -16.36
N ASP A 132 13.91 -4.68 -16.12
CA ASP A 132 13.38 -5.55 -17.16
C ASP A 132 12.46 -4.77 -18.10
N TYR A 133 11.59 -3.93 -17.55
CA TYR A 133 10.72 -3.03 -18.33
C TYR A 133 11.53 -2.12 -19.27
N LEU A 134 12.53 -1.41 -18.72
CA LEU A 134 13.38 -0.51 -19.50
C LEU A 134 14.21 -1.25 -20.54
N ARG A 135 14.67 -2.48 -20.24
CA ARG A 135 15.36 -3.33 -21.21
C ARG A 135 14.44 -3.68 -22.38
N THR A 136 13.22 -4.13 -22.12
CA THR A 136 12.26 -4.48 -23.17
C THR A 136 11.92 -3.27 -24.05
N ILE A 137 11.71 -2.08 -23.49
CA ILE A 137 11.50 -0.87 -24.30
C ILE A 137 12.72 -0.60 -25.17
N ARG A 138 13.94 -0.66 -24.64
CA ARG A 138 15.16 -0.41 -25.41
C ARG A 138 15.31 -1.38 -26.60
N GLU A 139 14.91 -2.63 -26.44
CA GLU A 139 15.04 -3.68 -27.45
C GLU A 139 13.96 -3.59 -28.53
N GLU A 140 12.71 -3.31 -28.15
CA GLU A 140 11.54 -3.39 -29.04
C GLU A 140 11.13 -2.04 -29.66
N LEU A 141 11.42 -0.92 -28.99
CA LEU A 141 11.03 0.40 -29.47
C LEU A 141 11.60 0.74 -30.87
N PRO A 142 12.85 0.41 -31.23
CA PRO A 142 13.39 0.65 -32.57
C PRO A 142 12.68 -0.13 -33.69
N THR A 143 12.01 -1.24 -33.36
CA THR A 143 11.32 -2.12 -34.33
C THR A 143 9.81 -1.91 -34.34
N LYS A 144 9.29 -0.90 -33.61
CA LYS A 144 7.85 -0.67 -33.37
C LYS A 144 6.99 -0.64 -34.64
N ASP A 145 7.54 -0.17 -35.77
CA ASP A 145 6.78 -0.06 -37.02
C ASP A 145 6.50 -1.44 -37.65
N GLY A 146 7.35 -2.44 -37.37
CA GLY A 146 7.16 -3.82 -37.82
C GLY A 146 6.41 -4.71 -36.82
N THR A 147 6.53 -4.41 -35.52
CA THR A 147 5.96 -5.25 -34.44
C THR A 147 4.64 -4.70 -33.88
N GLY A 148 4.33 -3.43 -34.15
CA GLY A 148 3.22 -2.72 -33.51
C GLY A 148 3.43 -2.53 -32.00
N PHE A 149 4.68 -2.44 -31.57
CA PHE A 149 5.05 -2.29 -30.17
C PHE A 149 4.45 -1.03 -29.55
N LEU A 150 3.76 -1.19 -28.43
CA LEU A 150 3.25 -0.15 -27.56
C LEU A 150 3.70 -0.41 -26.13
N PHE A 151 3.91 0.66 -25.36
CA PHE A 151 4.23 0.56 -23.94
C PHE A 151 3.45 1.61 -23.15
N GLU A 152 3.24 1.32 -21.87
CA GLU A 152 2.63 2.25 -20.92
C GLU A 152 3.43 2.19 -19.62
N THR A 153 3.93 3.34 -19.17
CA THR A 153 4.66 3.47 -17.90
C THR A 153 3.67 3.78 -16.79
N LEU A 154 3.59 2.90 -15.80
CA LEU A 154 2.59 2.94 -14.73
C LEU A 154 3.17 3.45 -13.40
N THR A 155 4.49 3.46 -13.26
CA THR A 155 5.17 3.95 -12.06
C THR A 155 5.36 5.48 -12.07
N ASP A 156 5.23 6.09 -10.89
CA ASP A 156 5.59 7.49 -10.66
C ASP A 156 7.09 7.70 -10.43
N ALA A 157 7.90 6.64 -10.45
CA ALA A 157 9.34 6.72 -10.21
C ALA A 157 10.02 7.63 -11.26
N PRO A 158 10.60 8.78 -10.85
CA PRO A 158 11.10 9.79 -11.77
C PRO A 158 12.19 9.27 -12.72
N ALA A 159 13.09 8.43 -12.19
CA ALA A 159 14.17 7.82 -12.96
C ALA A 159 13.66 6.88 -14.06
N VAL A 160 12.56 6.15 -13.82
CA VAL A 160 11.98 5.24 -14.82
C VAL A 160 11.29 6.04 -15.90
N ARG A 161 10.46 7.02 -15.53
CA ARG A 161 9.75 7.89 -16.48
C ARG A 161 10.71 8.66 -17.37
N LYS A 162 11.77 9.23 -16.77
CA LYS A 162 12.81 9.91 -17.54
C LYS A 162 13.53 8.96 -18.49
N ALA A 163 13.93 7.77 -18.04
CA ALA A 163 14.63 6.81 -18.88
C ALA A 163 13.78 6.35 -20.07
N VAL A 164 12.47 6.20 -19.89
CA VAL A 164 11.54 5.91 -20.99
C VAL A 164 11.48 7.07 -21.99
N ASP A 165 11.29 8.30 -21.51
CA ASP A 165 11.27 9.48 -22.38
C ASP A 165 12.60 9.62 -23.15
N ASP A 166 13.74 9.43 -22.48
CA ASP A 166 15.06 9.47 -23.11
C ASP A 166 15.14 8.50 -24.31
N MET A 167 14.60 7.27 -24.18
CA MET A 167 14.55 6.30 -25.29
C MET A 167 13.60 6.73 -26.42
N VAL A 168 12.50 7.39 -26.09
CA VAL A 168 11.54 7.90 -27.10
C VAL A 168 12.15 9.06 -27.88
N TYR A 169 12.82 10.00 -27.22
CA TYR A 169 13.52 11.10 -27.90
C TYR A 169 14.67 10.57 -28.77
N ASP A 170 15.47 9.63 -28.26
CA ASP A 170 16.57 9.00 -29.00
C ASP A 170 16.10 8.29 -30.28
N LEU A 171 14.90 7.66 -30.24
CA LEU A 171 14.27 7.07 -31.44
C LEU A 171 14.10 8.09 -32.58
N TYR A 172 13.83 9.35 -32.26
CA TYR A 172 13.67 10.44 -33.21
C TYR A 172 14.95 11.26 -33.42
N GLY A 173 16.07 10.84 -32.83
CA GLY A 173 17.35 11.55 -32.90
C GLY A 173 17.36 12.87 -32.13
N GLU A 174 16.49 13.01 -31.13
CA GLU A 174 16.39 14.18 -30.27
C GLU A 174 16.95 13.90 -28.87
N GLU A 175 17.37 14.93 -28.16
CA GLU A 175 17.68 14.84 -26.73
C GLU A 175 16.46 15.24 -25.91
N ASN A 176 16.16 14.48 -24.87
CA ASN A 176 15.07 14.82 -23.95
C ASN A 176 15.38 16.14 -23.21
N PRO A 177 14.59 17.21 -23.42
CA PRO A 177 14.85 18.52 -22.82
C PRO A 177 14.50 18.58 -21.32
N ARG A 178 13.83 17.56 -20.79
CA ARG A 178 13.37 17.54 -19.39
C ARG A 178 14.43 16.96 -18.46
N PRO A 179 14.95 17.74 -17.48
CA PRO A 179 15.80 17.22 -16.43
C PRO A 179 15.03 16.28 -15.50
N LEU A 180 15.74 15.47 -14.71
CA LEU A 180 15.13 14.50 -13.78
C LEU A 180 14.15 15.17 -12.79
N GLU A 181 14.42 16.41 -12.40
CA GLU A 181 13.61 17.21 -11.48
C GLU A 181 12.18 17.43 -11.98
N ASP A 182 11.97 17.52 -13.29
CA ASP A 182 10.65 17.70 -13.90
C ASP A 182 9.77 16.44 -13.78
N TYR A 183 10.37 15.29 -13.51
CA TYR A 183 9.68 14.02 -13.33
C TYR A 183 9.32 13.72 -11.87
N VAL A 184 9.86 14.50 -10.92
CA VAL A 184 9.51 14.37 -9.51
C VAL A 184 8.12 14.96 -9.31
N SER A 185 7.14 14.11 -9.03
CA SER A 185 5.78 14.55 -8.71
C SER A 185 5.82 15.55 -7.56
N ARG A 186 5.34 16.79 -7.80
CA ARG A 186 5.26 17.87 -6.79
C ARG A 186 4.17 17.64 -5.73
N GLN A 187 3.66 16.42 -5.59
CA GLN A 187 2.59 16.12 -4.64
C GLN A 187 3.19 15.92 -3.24
N GLY A 188 3.01 16.94 -2.39
CA GLY A 188 2.99 16.76 -0.94
C GLY A 188 1.80 15.87 -0.51
N PRO A 189 1.73 15.45 0.76
CA PRO A 189 0.78 14.44 1.22
C PRO A 189 -0.66 14.83 0.89
N GLU A 190 -1.35 13.99 0.10
CA GLU A 190 -2.79 14.07 -0.07
C GLU A 190 -3.46 13.72 1.27
N MET A 191 -3.86 14.76 2.01
CA MET A 191 -4.77 14.62 3.14
C MET A 191 -6.13 14.18 2.59
N GLY A 192 -6.55 12.99 3.02
CA GLY A 192 -7.75 12.30 2.57
C GLY A 192 -9.01 13.17 2.54
N GLY A 193 -9.70 13.14 1.40
CA GLY A 193 -11.08 13.59 1.28
C GLY A 193 -12.02 12.54 1.85
N GLN A 194 -12.45 12.78 3.09
CA GLN A 194 -13.62 12.14 3.71
C GLN A 194 -14.85 12.48 2.84
N GLN A 195 -15.55 11.47 2.31
CA GLN A 195 -16.85 11.69 1.67
C GLN A 195 -17.97 11.16 2.55
N MET A 196 -18.96 12.03 2.70
CA MET A 196 -20.06 12.08 3.68
C MET A 196 -21.12 10.99 3.50
#